data_AF-A0A957IUJ3-F1
#
_entry.id   AF-A0A957IUJ3-F1
#
_cell.length_a   1.000
_cell.length_b   1.000
_cell.length_c   1.000
_cell.angle_alpha   90.00
_cell.angle_beta   90.00
_cell.angle_gamma   90.00
#
_symmetry.space_group_name_H-M   'P 1'
#
loop_
_entity.id
_entity.type
_entity.pdbx_description
1 polymer ?
#
loop_
_entity_poly.entity_id
_entity_poly.type
_entity_poly.pdbx_seq_one_letter_code
_entity_poly.pdbx_strand_id
1 'polypeptide(L)'
;MTTISPTAISSAATRLAGIVNKTPVLTSRTLNTLTGCTIYLKCENFQRVGAFKFRGAYNALSQLSDAEKAAGVITHSSGNHAQGVALAAKLLGIAATVVMPDDAPANKKAATAAYGAHIVT
;
A
#
# COMPACT_ATOMS: atom_id res chain seq x y z
N MET A 1 4.92 1.04 -23.74
CA MET A 1 4.64 0.59 -22.36
C MET A 1 5.22 -0.79 -22.17
N THR A 2 6.10 -0.98 -21.19
CA THR A 2 6.63 -2.30 -20.82
C THR A 2 5.60 -3.02 -19.95
N THR A 3 5.34 -4.29 -20.25
CA THR A 3 4.43 -5.14 -19.46
C THR A 3 5.11 -5.62 -18.17
N ILE A 4 4.36 -5.74 -17.08
CA ILE A 4 4.85 -6.29 -15.82
C ILE A 4 4.96 -7.81 -15.97
N SER A 5 6.17 -8.35 -15.86
CA SER A 5 6.41 -9.79 -15.95
C SER A 5 6.16 -10.51 -14.62
N PRO A 6 5.91 -11.84 -14.62
CA PRO A 6 5.87 -12.64 -13.40
C PRO A 6 7.14 -12.52 -12.55
N THR A 7 8.30 -12.41 -13.20
CA THR A 7 9.59 -12.20 -12.51
C THR A 7 9.59 -10.90 -11.71
N ALA A 8 9.04 -9.81 -12.25
CA ALA A 8 8.93 -8.54 -11.52
C ALA A 8 8.07 -8.68 -10.24
N ILE A 9 7.03 -9.52 -10.27
CA ILE A 9 6.20 -9.83 -9.09
C ILE A 9 7.00 -10.64 -8.07
N SER A 10 7.75 -11.66 -8.50
CA SER A 10 8.62 -12.44 -7.62
C SER A 10 9.71 -11.57 -6.97
N SER A 11 10.33 -10.66 -7.72
CA SER A 11 11.30 -9.70 -7.16
C SER A 11 10.66 -8.76 -6.13
N ALA A 12 9.42 -8.31 -6.38
CA ALA A 12 8.67 -7.54 -5.41
C ALA A 12 8.39 -8.34 -4.14
N ALA A 13 8.05 -9.63 -4.24
CA ALA A 13 7.84 -10.49 -3.08
C ALA A 13 9.11 -10.59 -2.20
N THR A 14 10.30 -10.70 -2.81
CA THR A 14 11.58 -10.69 -2.09
C THR A 14 11.79 -9.37 -1.36
N ARG A 15 11.60 -8.21 -2.02
CA ARG A 15 11.75 -6.88 -1.38
C ARG A 15 10.78 -6.63 -0.23
N LEU A 16 9.60 -7.26 -0.28
CA LEU A 16 8.54 -7.08 0.71
C LEU A 16 8.66 -8.04 1.91
N ALA A 17 9.55 -9.02 1.86
CA ALA A 17 9.74 -9.99 2.94
C ALA A 17 10.13 -9.29 4.25
N GLY A 18 9.42 -9.60 5.35
CA GLY A 18 9.60 -8.97 6.66
C GLY A 18 9.01 -7.56 6.81
N ILE A 19 8.59 -6.92 5.70
CA ILE A 19 8.04 -5.56 5.70
C ILE A 19 6.51 -5.55 5.72
N VAL A 20 5.91 -6.47 4.96
CA VAL A 20 4.45 -6.61 4.82
C VAL A 20 3.91 -7.77 5.65
N ASN A 21 2.66 -7.67 6.08
CA ASN A 21 1.97 -8.78 6.72
C ASN A 21 1.77 -9.92 5.70
N LYS A 22 2.07 -11.15 6.11
CA LYS A 22 1.61 -12.36 5.43
C LYS A 22 0.16 -12.61 5.83
N THR A 23 -0.75 -11.88 5.17
CA THR A 23 -2.18 -11.86 5.49
C THR A 23 -2.80 -13.27 5.44
N PRO A 24 -3.78 -13.58 6.29
CA PRO A 24 -4.41 -14.89 6.31
C PRO A 24 -5.25 -15.12 5.04
N VAL A 25 -5.57 -16.38 4.81
CA VAL A 25 -6.61 -16.80 3.88
C VAL A 25 -7.75 -17.36 4.72
N LEU A 26 -8.93 -16.77 4.59
CA LEU A 26 -10.13 -17.23 5.28
C LEU A 26 -11.06 -17.96 4.32
N THR A 27 -11.91 -18.82 4.87
CA THR A 27 -12.95 -19.55 4.14
C THR A 27 -14.30 -19.33 4.82
N SER A 28 -15.39 -19.59 4.11
CA SER A 28 -16.75 -19.49 4.66
C SER A 28 -17.64 -20.59 4.10
N ARG A 29 -18.20 -21.41 4.98
CA ARG A 29 -19.16 -22.47 4.58
C ARG A 29 -20.36 -21.87 3.85
N THR A 30 -20.89 -20.76 4.35
CA THR A 30 -22.01 -20.05 3.73
C THR A 30 -21.68 -19.59 2.31
N LEU A 31 -20.50 -18.99 2.09
CA LEU A 31 -20.08 -18.59 0.74
C LEU A 31 -19.89 -19.80 -0.18
N ASN A 32 -19.35 -20.90 0.36
CA ASN A 32 -19.17 -22.11 -0.43
C ASN A 32 -20.51 -22.69 -0.89
N THR A 33 -21.50 -22.76 0.01
CA THR A 33 -22.86 -23.22 -0.32
C THR A 33 -23.54 -22.30 -1.33
N LEU A 34 -23.44 -20.98 -1.16
CA LEU A 34 -24.08 -20.02 -2.07
C LEU A 34 -23.48 -20.03 -3.48
N THR A 35 -22.18 -20.32 -3.60
CA THR A 35 -21.47 -20.30 -4.89
C THR A 35 -21.30 -21.69 -5.52
N GLY A 36 -21.54 -22.77 -4.77
CA GLY A 36 -21.24 -24.14 -5.19
C GLY A 36 -19.73 -24.43 -5.35
N CYS A 37 -18.87 -23.56 -4.81
CA CYS A 37 -17.41 -23.61 -4.98
C CYS A 37 -16.67 -23.54 -3.63
N THR A 38 -15.39 -23.89 -3.60
CA THR A 38 -14.53 -23.62 -2.43
C THR A 38 -13.91 -22.22 -2.53
N ILE A 39 -14.39 -21.28 -1.72
CA ILE A 39 -13.96 -19.88 -1.74
C ILE A 39 -12.85 -19.62 -0.73
N TYR A 40 -11.80 -18.95 -1.20
CA TYR A 40 -10.66 -18.50 -0.40
C TYR A 40 -10.55 -16.97 -0.46
N LEU A 41 -10.61 -16.33 0.71
CA LEU A 41 -10.54 -14.88 0.85
C LEU A 41 -9.14 -14.48 1.29
N LYS A 42 -8.37 -13.84 0.41
CA LYS A 42 -7.07 -13.26 0.76
C LYS A 42 -7.27 -11.91 1.47
N CYS A 43 -7.16 -11.90 2.79
CA CYS A 43 -7.60 -10.79 3.64
C CYS A 43 -6.62 -9.62 3.70
N GLU A 44 -6.49 -8.85 2.61
CA GLU A 44 -5.63 -7.65 2.57
C GLU A 44 -6.15 -6.47 3.39
N ASN A 45 -7.37 -6.56 3.93
CA ASN A 45 -7.85 -5.68 4.99
C ASN A 45 -7.02 -5.80 6.29
N PHE A 46 -6.26 -6.88 6.48
CA PHE A 46 -5.30 -7.05 7.58
C PHE A 46 -3.85 -6.70 7.21
N GLN A 47 -3.63 -6.11 6.03
CA GLN A 47 -2.33 -5.54 5.70
C GLN A 47 -2.10 -4.25 6.51
N ARG A 48 -0.85 -3.80 6.60
CA ARG A 48 -0.52 -2.46 7.06
C ARG A 48 -1.33 -1.43 6.28
N VAL A 49 -1.76 -0.36 6.95
CA VAL A 49 -2.76 0.63 6.46
C VAL A 49 -4.15 0.07 6.13
N GLY A 50 -4.43 -1.18 6.50
CA GLY A 50 -5.73 -1.82 6.26
C GLY A 50 -6.02 -2.14 4.79
N ALA A 51 -5.00 -2.17 3.92
CA ALA A 51 -5.19 -2.40 2.50
C ALA A 51 -3.95 -2.94 1.78
N PHE A 52 -4.17 -3.63 0.65
CA PHE A 52 -3.11 -4.17 -0.20
C PHE A 52 -2.12 -3.11 -0.74
N LYS A 53 -2.53 -1.84 -0.78
CA LYS A 53 -1.78 -0.75 -1.42
C LYS A 53 -0.42 -0.48 -0.78
N PHE A 54 -0.21 -0.87 0.48
CA PHE A 54 1.10 -0.79 1.11
C PHE A 54 2.17 -1.61 0.36
N ARG A 55 1.79 -2.76 -0.22
CA ARG A 55 2.71 -3.62 -1.00
C ARG A 55 3.32 -2.86 -2.18
N GLY A 56 2.46 -2.25 -2.99
CA GLY A 56 2.88 -1.50 -4.17
C GLY A 56 3.68 -0.25 -3.81
N ALA A 57 3.23 0.49 -2.80
CA ALA A 57 3.90 1.69 -2.33
C ALA A 57 5.33 1.41 -1.86
N TYR A 58 5.52 0.42 -0.98
CA TYR A 58 6.86 0.06 -0.50
C TYR A 58 7.73 -0.50 -1.61
N ASN A 59 7.18 -1.38 -2.47
CA ASN A 59 7.94 -1.92 -3.61
C ASN A 59 8.42 -0.80 -4.55
N ALA A 60 7.60 0.21 -4.83
CA ALA A 60 7.99 1.34 -5.68
C ALA A 60 9.09 2.18 -5.02
N LEU A 61 8.84 2.66 -3.79
CA LEU A 61 9.77 3.59 -3.10
C LEU A 61 11.11 2.94 -2.74
N SER A 62 11.12 1.63 -2.43
CA SER A 62 12.36 0.92 -2.10
C SER A 62 13.34 0.77 -3.27
N GLN A 63 12.86 0.94 -4.51
CA GLN A 63 13.67 0.85 -5.72
C GLN A 63 14.22 2.20 -6.20
N LEU A 64 13.82 3.30 -5.54
CA LEU A 64 14.38 4.62 -5.84
C LEU A 64 15.86 4.66 -5.48
N SER A 65 16.64 5.31 -6.33
CA SER A 65 18.02 5.71 -6.04
C SER A 65 18.07 6.67 -4.86
N ASP A 66 19.26 6.83 -4.26
CA ASP A 66 19.41 7.73 -3.11
C ASP A 66 19.15 9.20 -3.49
N ALA A 67 19.48 9.59 -4.73
CA ALA A 67 19.15 10.92 -5.27
C ALA A 67 17.64 11.13 -5.39
N GLU A 68 16.89 10.14 -5.88
CA GLU A 68 15.43 10.21 -5.94
C GLU A 68 14.79 10.21 -4.55
N LYS A 69 15.31 9.43 -3.60
CA LYS A 69 14.85 9.45 -2.20
C LYS A 69 15.09 10.80 -1.55
N ALA A 70 16.24 11.42 -1.78
CA ALA A 70 16.57 12.74 -1.26
C ALA A 70 15.66 13.85 -1.82
N ALA A 71 15.23 13.71 -3.08
CA ALA A 71 14.26 14.63 -3.69
C ALA A 71 12.83 14.49 -3.12
N GLY A 72 12.53 13.37 -2.46
CA GLY A 72 11.21 13.06 -1.92
C GLY A 72 10.24 12.53 -2.98
N VAL A 73 9.02 12.20 -2.54
CA VAL A 73 7.97 11.64 -3.40
C VAL A 73 6.68 12.43 -3.29
N ILE A 74 5.90 12.42 -4.37
CA ILE A 74 4.55 12.98 -4.42
C ILE A 74 3.57 11.93 -4.95
N THR A 75 2.36 11.90 -4.38
CA THR A 75 1.22 11.14 -4.94
C THR A 75 -0.07 11.92 -4.77
N HIS A 76 -1.09 11.56 -5.55
CA HIS A 76 -2.45 12.06 -5.37
C HIS A 76 -3.37 10.88 -5.02
N SER A 77 -4.04 10.94 -3.87
CA SER A 77 -5.00 9.91 -3.46
C SER A 77 -5.83 10.36 -2.26
N SER A 78 -7.13 10.14 -2.31
CA SER A 78 -8.04 10.39 -1.18
C SER A 78 -8.01 9.31 -0.08
N GLY A 79 -7.13 8.29 -0.14
CA GLY A 79 -7.21 7.21 0.83
C GLY A 79 -6.08 6.18 0.88
N ASN A 80 -6.38 4.91 0.60
CA ASN A 80 -5.48 3.79 0.94
C ASN A 80 -4.10 3.90 0.27
N HIS A 81 -4.00 4.55 -0.89
CA HIS A 81 -2.70 4.78 -1.54
C HIS A 81 -1.91 5.88 -0.83
N ALA A 82 -2.58 6.98 -0.45
CA ALA A 82 -1.99 8.05 0.38
C ALA A 82 -1.36 7.47 1.66
N GLN A 83 -2.10 6.66 2.41
CA GLN A 83 -1.57 6.00 3.60
C GLN A 83 -0.45 5.02 3.28
N GLY A 84 -0.59 4.26 2.19
CA GLY A 84 0.43 3.31 1.75
C GLY A 84 1.77 3.99 1.42
N VAL A 85 1.73 5.11 0.68
CA VAL A 85 2.91 5.92 0.34
C VAL A 85 3.46 6.61 1.57
N ALA A 86 2.61 7.24 2.39
CA ALA A 86 3.04 7.91 3.62
C ALA A 86 3.76 6.94 4.57
N LEU A 87 3.19 5.75 4.81
CA LEU A 87 3.84 4.75 5.66
C LEU A 87 5.12 4.20 5.01
N ALA A 88 5.14 3.92 3.71
CA ALA A 88 6.34 3.43 3.03
C ALA A 88 7.47 4.46 3.06
N ALA A 89 7.16 5.73 2.81
CA ALA A 89 8.10 6.83 2.86
C ALA A 89 8.69 7.02 4.26
N LYS A 90 7.84 6.98 5.31
CA LYS A 90 8.28 7.01 6.71
C LYS A 90 9.31 5.91 7.03
N LEU A 91 9.05 4.67 6.60
CA LEU A 91 9.94 3.54 6.88
C LEU A 91 11.28 3.63 6.13
N LEU A 92 11.27 4.27 4.96
CA LEU A 92 12.45 4.43 4.11
C LEU A 92 13.19 5.76 4.34
N GLY A 93 12.70 6.61 5.25
CA GLY A 93 13.28 7.93 5.51
C GLY A 93 13.12 8.93 4.36
N ILE A 94 12.04 8.82 3.59
CA ILE A 94 11.76 9.64 2.39
C ILE A 94 10.72 10.71 2.74
N ALA A 95 10.94 11.96 2.33
CA ALA A 95 9.91 13.00 2.43
C ALA A 95 8.74 12.69 1.48
N ALA A 96 7.49 12.75 1.96
CA ALA A 96 6.30 12.46 1.17
C ALA A 96 5.31 13.62 1.17
N THR A 97 4.92 14.06 -0.02
CA THR A 97 3.78 14.96 -0.23
C THR A 97 2.59 14.17 -0.78
N VAL A 98 1.41 14.37 -0.20
CA VAL A 98 0.18 13.71 -0.63
C VAL A 98 -0.87 14.75 -0.96
N VAL A 99 -1.30 14.80 -2.21
CA VAL A 99 -2.44 15.60 -2.64
C VAL A 99 -3.73 14.82 -2.34
N MET A 100 -4.58 15.36 -1.46
CA MET A 100 -5.84 14.75 -1.04
C MET A 100 -6.97 15.77 -1.23
N PRO A 101 -8.12 15.42 -1.81
CA PRO A 101 -9.21 16.39 -1.95
C PRO A 101 -9.77 16.85 -0.60
N ASP A 102 -10.37 18.04 -0.56
CA ASP A 102 -10.97 18.65 0.63
C ASP A 102 -12.00 17.74 1.32
N ASP A 103 -12.73 16.96 0.54
CA ASP A 103 -13.77 16.04 1.00
C ASP A 103 -13.25 14.63 1.37
N ALA A 104 -11.92 14.39 1.32
CA ALA A 104 -11.39 13.07 1.66
C ALA A 104 -11.73 12.71 3.12
N PRO A 105 -12.11 11.45 3.41
CA PRO A 105 -12.55 11.04 4.73
C PRO A 105 -11.57 11.44 5.84
N ALA A 106 -12.08 12.07 6.91
CA ALA A 106 -11.25 12.62 7.98
C ALA A 106 -10.30 11.60 8.60
N ASN A 107 -10.76 10.36 8.80
CA ASN A 107 -9.93 9.26 9.29
C ASN A 107 -8.75 8.93 8.37
N LYS A 108 -8.91 9.08 7.05
CA LYS A 108 -7.85 8.83 6.08
C LYS A 108 -6.84 9.98 6.01
N LYS A 109 -7.29 11.24 6.11
CA LYS A 109 -6.39 12.39 6.24
C LYS A 109 -5.56 12.28 7.52
N ALA A 110 -6.20 11.99 8.65
CA ALA A 110 -5.54 11.83 9.94
C ALA A 110 -4.49 10.69 9.93
N ALA A 111 -4.83 9.53 9.36
CA ALA A 111 -3.88 8.42 9.23
C ALA A 111 -2.67 8.77 8.33
N THR A 112 -2.90 9.45 7.21
CA THR A 112 -1.82 9.91 6.32
C THR A 112 -0.89 10.90 7.03
N ALA A 113 -1.45 11.88 7.75
CA ALA A 113 -0.68 12.85 8.52
C ALA A 113 0.10 12.18 9.68
N ALA A 114 -0.49 11.20 10.37
CA ALA A 114 0.18 10.45 11.44
C ALA A 114 1.40 9.64 10.96
N TYR A 115 1.45 9.31 9.67
CA TYR A 115 2.65 8.73 9.03
C TYR A 115 3.68 9.79 8.61
N GLY A 116 3.44 11.08 8.85
CA GLY A 116 4.40 12.16 8.61
C GLY A 116 4.42 12.72 7.19
N ALA A 117 3.40 12.40 6.37
CA ALA A 117 3.28 13.00 5.04
C ALA A 117 2.77 14.45 5.12
N HIS A 118 3.33 15.32 4.27
CA HIS A 118 2.83 16.66 4.03
C HIS A 118 1.59 16.59 3.13
N ILE A 119 0.42 16.98 3.67
CA ILE A 119 -0.84 16.93 2.92
C ILE A 119 -1.09 18.27 2.24
N VAL A 120 -1.36 18.24 0.95
CA VAL A 120 -1.87 19.37 0.16
C VAL A 120 -3.33 19.06 -0.19
N THR A 121 -4.21 20.02 -0.01
CA THR A 121 -5.65 19.89 -0.30
C THR A 121 -6.09 20.76 -1.46
#